data_AF-A0A1V5ABV4-F1
#
_entry.id   AF-A0A1V5ABV4-F1
#
_cell.length_a   1.000
_cell.length_b   1.000
_cell.length_c   1.000
_cell.angle_alpha   90.00
_cell.angle_beta   90.00
_cell.angle_gamma   90.00
#
_symmetry.space_group_name_H-M   'P 1'
#
loop_
_entity.id
_entity.type
_entity.pdbx_description
1 polymer ?
#
loop_
_entity_poly.entity_id
_entity_poly.type
_entity_poly.pdbx_seq_one_letter_code
_entity_poly.pdbx_strand_id
1 'polypeptide(L)'
;MKSIQKTKDWLEMALDDMDDAVSDLGEGRYPSSVFHAQQCTEKILKSVLYFFGVVQGKTHFPSDILVGDVLNNPETLRELTLSKDAIGFLLSMADNAAYIEKQRSMPRYGWETRDRIIKPSEIYDEEKAEEIIGRSRTVMSAAHDFFAAFGIVDLEAVLERMGRCLKR
;
A
#
# COMPACT_ATOMS: atom_id res chain seq x y z
N MET A 1 -12.33 15.61 7.02
CA MET A 1 -12.08 14.16 7.14
C MET A 1 -13.41 13.43 7.09
N LYS A 2 -13.64 12.53 6.12
CA LYS A 2 -15.02 12.06 5.82
C LYS A 2 -15.33 10.61 6.22
N SER A 3 -14.36 9.73 6.54
CA SER A 3 -14.65 8.45 7.22
C SER A 3 -13.44 7.83 7.93
N ILE A 4 -13.28 8.11 9.23
CA ILE A 4 -12.18 7.55 10.03
C ILE A 4 -12.31 6.04 10.24
N GLN A 5 -13.53 5.54 10.45
CA GLN A 5 -13.75 4.10 10.59
C GLN A 5 -13.30 3.33 9.34
N LYS A 6 -13.65 3.80 8.13
CA LYS A 6 -13.21 3.12 6.90
C LYS A 6 -11.71 3.22 6.69
N THR A 7 -11.09 4.35 7.04
CA THR A 7 -9.62 4.46 7.04
C THR A 7 -9.01 3.39 7.95
N LYS A 8 -9.54 3.22 9.17
CA LYS A 8 -9.10 2.19 10.11
C LYS A 8 -9.29 0.78 9.54
N ASP A 9 -10.48 0.46 9.03
CA ASP A 9 -10.79 -0.88 8.49
C ASP A 9 -9.82 -1.25 7.34
N TRP A 10 -9.49 -0.29 6.46
CA TRP A 10 -8.50 -0.50 5.41
C TRP A 10 -7.09 -0.76 5.95
N LEU A 11 -6.68 -0.02 6.98
CA LEU A 11 -5.37 -0.22 7.62
C LEU A 11 -5.29 -1.59 8.31
N GLU A 12 -6.34 -2.01 9.01
CA GLU A 12 -6.40 -3.33 9.66
C GLU A 12 -6.28 -4.46 8.63
N MET A 13 -7.07 -4.41 7.55
CA MET A 13 -6.97 -5.40 6.46
C MET A 13 -5.63 -5.36 5.73
N ALA A 14 -4.96 -4.21 5.67
CA ALA A 14 -3.62 -4.11 5.09
C ALA A 14 -2.56 -4.77 5.96
N LEU A 15 -2.71 -4.68 7.29
CA LEU A 15 -1.80 -5.34 8.22
C LEU A 15 -1.93 -6.86 8.18
N ASP A 16 -3.15 -7.36 7.99
CA ASP A 16 -3.38 -8.80 7.77
C ASP A 16 -2.65 -9.28 6.50
N ASP A 17 -2.74 -8.53 5.39
CA ASP A 17 -2.00 -8.88 4.17
C ASP A 17 -0.47 -8.81 4.37
N MET A 18 0.04 -7.88 5.19
CA MET A 18 1.48 -7.82 5.46
C MET A 18 1.96 -9.00 6.30
N ASP A 19 1.17 -9.43 7.29
CA ASP A 19 1.45 -10.64 8.07
C ASP A 19 1.51 -11.87 7.13
N ASP A 20 0.56 -12.01 6.21
CA ASP A 20 0.55 -13.08 5.21
C ASP A 20 1.74 -12.98 4.24
N ALA A 21 2.08 -11.77 3.76
CA ALA A 21 3.20 -11.55 2.85
C ALA A 21 4.53 -12.00 3.48
N VAL A 22 4.75 -11.67 4.75
CA VAL A 22 5.96 -12.05 5.48
C VAL A 22 6.00 -13.57 5.71
N SER A 23 4.89 -14.21 6.06
CA SER A 23 4.84 -15.67 6.22
C SER A 23 5.15 -16.38 4.90
N ASP A 24 4.52 -15.94 3.81
CA ASP A 24 4.75 -16.51 2.48
C ASP A 24 6.20 -16.36 2.02
N LEU A 25 6.86 -15.23 2.32
CA LEU A 25 8.28 -15.04 2.02
C LEU A 25 9.13 -16.07 2.77
N GLY A 26 8.93 -16.18 4.09
CA GLY A 26 9.69 -17.11 4.94
C GLY A 26 9.48 -18.59 4.58
N GLU A 27 8.37 -18.92 3.94
CA GLU A 27 8.03 -20.27 3.46
C GLU A 27 8.39 -20.50 1.98
N GLY A 28 9.07 -19.57 1.32
CA GLY A 28 9.50 -19.69 -0.08
C GLY A 28 8.35 -19.57 -1.10
N ARG A 29 7.17 -19.09 -0.69
CA ARG A 29 6.01 -18.83 -1.55
C ARG A 29 6.08 -17.44 -2.16
N TYR A 30 7.15 -17.16 -2.90
CA TYR A 30 7.46 -15.84 -3.44
C TYR A 30 6.31 -15.18 -4.24
N PRO A 31 5.59 -15.89 -5.14
CA PRO A 31 4.46 -15.26 -5.84
C PRO A 31 3.31 -14.87 -4.91
N SER A 32 2.97 -15.71 -3.92
CA SER A 32 1.92 -15.40 -2.94
C SER A 32 2.33 -14.22 -2.06
N SER A 33 3.60 -14.18 -1.65
CA SER A 33 4.16 -13.08 -0.88
C SER A 33 4.05 -11.74 -1.63
N VAL A 34 4.39 -11.72 -2.92
CA VAL A 34 4.23 -10.53 -3.79
C VAL A 34 2.76 -10.14 -3.92
N PHE A 35 1.85 -11.10 -4.07
CA PHE A 35 0.41 -10.83 -4.14
C PHE A 35 -0.09 -10.14 -2.86
N HIS A 36 0.23 -10.68 -1.69
CA HIS A 36 -0.17 -10.09 -0.41
C HIS A 36 0.50 -8.74 -0.16
N ALA A 37 1.77 -8.57 -0.52
CA ALA A 37 2.45 -7.27 -0.45
C ALA A 37 1.76 -6.20 -1.31
N GLN A 38 1.29 -6.57 -2.52
CA GLN A 38 0.49 -5.69 -3.38
C GLN A 38 -0.85 -5.35 -2.73
N GLN A 39 -1.55 -6.33 -2.15
CA GLN A 39 -2.83 -6.08 -1.48
C GLN A 39 -2.68 -5.14 -0.27
N CYS A 40 -1.64 -5.35 0.54
CA CYS A 40 -1.30 -4.46 1.65
C CYS A 40 -1.14 -3.01 1.18
N THR A 41 -0.31 -2.80 0.16
CA THR A 41 -0.05 -1.47 -0.44
C THR A 41 -1.34 -0.84 -0.97
N GLU A 42 -2.15 -1.58 -1.74
CA GLU A 42 -3.40 -1.07 -2.31
C GLU A 42 -4.36 -0.60 -1.21
N LYS A 43 -4.48 -1.38 -0.12
CA LYS A 43 -5.36 -1.08 1.01
C LYS A 43 -4.85 0.11 1.83
N ILE A 44 -3.53 0.25 2.03
CA ILE A 44 -2.94 1.43 2.67
C ILE A 44 -3.29 2.70 1.88
N LEU A 45 -3.08 2.70 0.56
CA LEU A 45 -3.38 3.87 -0.27
C LEU A 45 -4.89 4.19 -0.26
N LYS A 46 -5.75 3.18 -0.28
CA LYS A 46 -7.20 3.38 -0.10
C LYS A 46 -7.54 4.01 1.25
N SER A 47 -6.86 3.63 2.33
CA SER A 47 -7.08 4.24 3.65
C SER A 47 -6.81 5.75 3.65
N VAL A 48 -5.75 6.19 2.96
CA VAL A 48 -5.37 7.60 2.78
C VAL A 48 -6.41 8.34 1.94
N LEU A 49 -6.91 7.72 0.88
CA LEU A 49 -7.93 8.31 0.01
C LEU A 49 -9.26 8.48 0.77
N TYR A 50 -9.67 7.49 1.56
CA TYR A 50 -10.82 7.60 2.45
C TYR A 50 -10.63 8.67 3.53
N PHE A 51 -9.41 8.84 4.04
CA PHE A 51 -9.08 9.88 5.01
C PHE A 51 -9.33 11.28 4.44
N PHE A 52 -8.91 11.50 3.18
CA PHE A 52 -9.21 12.72 2.41
C PHE A 52 -10.65 12.81 1.92
N GLY A 53 -11.46 11.76 2.07
CA GLY A 53 -12.85 11.73 1.63
C GLY A 53 -13.02 11.50 0.13
N VAL A 54 -11.99 10.99 -0.53
CA VAL A 54 -12.03 10.53 -1.92
C VAL A 54 -12.67 9.13 -1.92
N VAL A 55 -13.95 9.06 -2.33
CA VAL A 55 -14.69 7.80 -2.42
C VAL A 55 -14.41 7.15 -3.76
N GLN A 56 -13.89 5.92 -3.73
CA GLN A 56 -13.49 5.21 -4.95
C GLN A 56 -14.46 4.12 -5.37
N GLY A 57 -14.54 3.89 -6.69
CA GLY A 57 -15.04 2.65 -7.27
C GLY A 57 -14.01 1.51 -7.20
N LYS A 58 -14.20 0.44 -7.98
CA LYS A 58 -13.23 -0.66 -8.09
C LYS A 58 -12.02 -0.20 -8.93
N THR A 59 -10.94 0.21 -8.28
CA THR A 59 -9.64 0.48 -8.93
C THR A 59 -8.51 -0.28 -8.24
N HIS A 60 -7.54 -0.72 -9.03
CA HIS A 60 -6.31 -1.38 -8.61
C HIS A 60 -5.08 -0.46 -8.71
N PHE A 61 -5.28 0.81 -9.05
CA PHE A 61 -4.22 1.82 -9.17
C PHE A 61 -4.47 3.03 -8.25
N PRO A 62 -4.58 2.83 -6.93
CA PRO A 62 -4.85 3.94 -6.01
C PRO A 62 -3.70 4.96 -5.95
N SER A 63 -2.45 4.63 -6.34
CA SER A 63 -1.38 5.62 -6.43
C SER A 63 -1.65 6.69 -7.48
N ASP A 64 -2.21 6.32 -8.64
CA ASP A 64 -2.56 7.26 -9.70
C ASP A 64 -3.60 8.29 -9.24
N ILE A 65 -4.54 7.84 -8.39
CA ILE A 65 -5.57 8.71 -7.85
C ILE A 65 -5.01 9.62 -6.75
N LEU A 66 -4.13 9.09 -5.89
CA LEU A 66 -3.43 9.92 -4.91
C LEU A 66 -2.63 11.02 -5.61
N VAL A 67 -1.94 10.71 -6.70
CA VAL A 67 -1.20 11.70 -7.48
C VAL A 67 -2.13 12.67 -8.19
N GLY A 68 -3.09 12.18 -8.97
CA GLY A 68 -3.96 13.00 -9.80
C GLY A 68 -4.93 13.88 -9.01
N ASP A 69 -5.67 13.28 -8.08
CA ASP A 69 -6.81 13.94 -7.43
C ASP A 69 -6.40 14.68 -6.15
N VAL A 70 -5.29 14.28 -5.51
CA VAL A 70 -4.82 14.88 -4.25
C VAL A 70 -3.56 15.72 -4.45
N LEU A 71 -2.46 15.12 -4.89
CA LEU A 71 -1.15 15.79 -4.92
C LEU A 71 -1.01 16.81 -6.06
N ASN A 72 -1.58 16.54 -7.23
CA ASN A 72 -1.54 17.44 -8.37
C ASN A 72 -2.71 18.43 -8.38
N ASN A 73 -3.60 18.40 -7.37
CA ASN A 73 -4.71 19.34 -7.23
C ASN A 73 -4.36 20.44 -6.21
N PRO A 74 -4.04 21.67 -6.67
CA PRO A 74 -3.65 22.76 -5.77
C PRO A 74 -4.78 23.23 -4.86
N GLU A 75 -6.04 23.03 -5.24
CA GLU A 75 -7.19 23.35 -4.39
C GLU A 75 -7.29 22.36 -3.24
N THR A 76 -7.22 21.06 -3.54
CA THR A 76 -7.23 19.99 -2.54
C THR A 76 -6.06 20.13 -1.55
N LEU A 77 -4.83 20.37 -2.02
CA LEU A 77 -3.68 20.58 -1.14
C LEU A 77 -3.86 21.80 -0.22
N ARG A 78 -4.44 22.90 -0.72
CA ARG A 78 -4.73 24.10 0.07
C ARG A 78 -5.79 23.83 1.14
N GLU A 79 -6.84 23.10 0.81
CA GLU A 79 -7.89 22.72 1.76
C GLU A 79 -7.37 21.80 2.87
N LEU A 80 -6.50 20.85 2.53
CA LEU A 80 -5.98 19.85 3.47
C LEU A 80 -4.94 20.41 4.45
N THR A 81 -4.36 21.59 4.17
CA THR A 81 -3.36 22.27 5.03
C THR A 81 -2.24 21.32 5.49
N LEU A 82 -1.72 20.49 4.58
CA LEU A 82 -0.71 19.48 4.90
C LEU A 82 0.65 20.11 5.19
N SER A 83 1.38 19.56 6.16
CA SER A 83 2.80 19.90 6.37
C SER A 83 3.66 19.40 5.20
N LYS A 84 4.86 19.96 5.04
CA LYS A 84 5.83 19.47 4.05
C LYS A 84 6.17 17.99 4.27
N ASP A 85 6.27 17.57 5.53
CA ASP A 85 6.56 16.17 5.89
C ASP A 85 5.41 15.26 5.48
N ALA A 86 4.16 15.67 5.75
CA ALA A 86 2.97 14.92 5.33
C ALA A 86 2.93 14.74 3.80
N ILE A 87 3.23 15.79 3.04
CA ILE A 87 3.34 15.70 1.57
C ILE A 87 4.47 14.75 1.16
N GLY A 88 5.62 14.80 1.84
CA GLY A 88 6.73 13.89 1.61
C GLY A 88 6.35 12.41 1.80
N PHE A 89 5.59 12.10 2.86
CA PHE A 89 5.08 10.75 3.08
C PHE A 89 4.11 10.30 1.97
N LEU A 90 3.20 11.17 1.54
CA LEU A 90 2.28 10.86 0.44
C LEU A 90 3.03 10.57 -0.87
N LEU A 91 4.06 11.35 -1.19
CA LEU A 91 4.90 11.13 -2.37
C LEU A 91 5.66 9.81 -2.29
N SER A 92 6.24 9.49 -1.12
CA SER A 92 6.93 8.22 -0.88
C SER A 92 6.00 7.01 -1.03
N MET A 93 4.77 7.11 -0.52
CA MET A 93 3.74 6.09 -0.70
C MET A 93 3.39 5.92 -2.18
N ALA A 94 3.14 7.00 -2.91
CA ALA A 94 2.75 6.96 -4.32
C ALA A 94 3.84 6.33 -5.21
N ASP A 95 5.10 6.71 -5.03
CA ASP A 95 6.21 6.19 -5.85
C ASP A 95 6.41 4.68 -5.66
N ASN A 96 6.43 4.22 -4.42
CA ASN A 96 6.57 2.79 -4.12
C ASN A 96 5.33 1.99 -4.54
N ALA A 97 4.13 2.53 -4.32
CA ALA A 97 2.90 1.87 -4.75
C ALA A 97 2.83 1.72 -6.27
N ALA A 98 3.17 2.77 -7.03
CA ALA A 98 3.16 2.72 -8.50
C ALA A 98 4.09 1.64 -9.08
N TYR A 99 5.17 1.28 -8.37
CA TYR A 99 6.01 0.16 -8.75
C TYR A 99 5.34 -1.19 -8.48
N ILE A 100 4.73 -1.36 -7.31
CA ILE A 100 4.10 -2.61 -6.87
C ILE A 100 2.83 -2.90 -7.67
N GLU A 101 2.01 -1.88 -7.95
CA GLU A 101 0.76 -2.01 -8.72
C GLU A 101 0.98 -2.55 -10.15
N LYS A 102 2.20 -2.43 -10.70
CA LYS A 102 2.56 -3.01 -12.01
C LYS A 102 2.59 -4.54 -11.99
N GLN A 103 2.69 -5.18 -10.83
CA GLN A 103 2.61 -6.64 -10.74
C GLN A 103 1.22 -7.15 -11.13
N ARG A 104 0.17 -6.36 -10.86
CA ARG A 104 -1.22 -6.62 -11.25
C ARG A 104 -1.67 -8.03 -10.89
N SER A 105 -1.89 -8.85 -11.90
CA SER A 105 -2.40 -10.21 -11.78
C SER A 105 -1.31 -11.26 -11.99
N MET A 106 -0.08 -10.87 -12.33
CA MET A 106 1.04 -11.77 -12.62
C MET A 106 1.42 -12.67 -11.45
N PRO A 107 1.38 -12.23 -10.17
CA PRO A 107 1.66 -13.12 -9.03
C PRO A 107 0.71 -14.31 -8.92
N ARG A 108 -0.50 -14.21 -9.51
CA ARG A 108 -1.53 -15.26 -9.45
C ARG A 108 -1.62 -16.08 -10.73
N TYR A 109 -1.59 -15.41 -11.88
CA TYR A 109 -1.87 -16.06 -13.17
C TYR A 109 -0.64 -16.17 -14.08
N GLY A 110 0.48 -15.58 -13.68
CA GLY A 110 1.68 -15.51 -14.50
C GLY A 110 1.54 -14.49 -15.64
N TRP A 111 2.44 -14.59 -16.62
CA TRP A 111 2.44 -13.74 -17.80
C TRP A 111 2.15 -14.57 -19.06
N GLU A 112 1.00 -14.32 -19.68
CA GLU A 112 0.62 -14.95 -20.94
C GLU A 112 1.44 -14.36 -22.09
N THR A 113 2.18 -15.23 -22.78
CA THR A 113 2.92 -14.92 -24.00
C THR A 113 2.27 -15.61 -25.19
N ARG A 114 2.80 -15.39 -26.41
CA ARG A 114 2.30 -16.07 -27.62
C ARG A 114 2.35 -17.60 -27.52
N ASP A 115 3.38 -18.15 -26.88
CA ASP A 115 3.70 -19.58 -26.95
C ASP A 115 3.32 -20.34 -25.68
N ARG A 116 3.38 -19.68 -24.52
CA ARG A 116 3.05 -20.27 -23.21
C ARG A 116 2.73 -19.22 -22.15
N ILE A 117 2.19 -19.66 -21.03
CA ILE A 117 2.15 -18.87 -19.79
C ILE A 117 3.49 -19.04 -19.06
N ILE A 118 4.17 -17.93 -18.79
CA ILE A 118 5.30 -17.91 -17.85
C ILE A 118 4.70 -17.95 -16.44
N LYS A 119 4.95 -19.04 -15.70
CA LYS A 119 4.34 -19.25 -14.38
C LYS A 119 4.83 -18.19 -13.39
N PRO A 120 4.03 -17.83 -12.36
CA PRO A 120 4.50 -16.91 -11.32
C PRO A 120 5.82 -17.34 -10.67
N SER A 121 6.03 -18.64 -10.45
CA SER A 121 7.27 -19.19 -9.89
C SER A 121 8.50 -19.05 -10.80
N GLU A 122 8.32 -18.72 -12.08
CA GLU A 122 9.41 -18.39 -13.01
C GLU A 122 9.67 -16.87 -13.07
N ILE A 123 8.79 -16.06 -12.49
CA ILE A 123 8.87 -14.59 -12.48
C ILE A 123 9.40 -14.08 -11.13
N TYR A 124 8.95 -14.70 -10.03
CA TYR A 124 9.24 -14.26 -8.68
C TYR A 124 10.12 -15.29 -7.97
N ASP A 125 11.37 -14.91 -7.77
CA ASP A 125 12.31 -15.54 -6.85
C ASP A 125 12.35 -14.79 -5.51
N GLU A 126 13.23 -15.24 -4.62
CA GLU A 126 13.42 -14.65 -3.28
C GLU A 126 13.79 -13.18 -3.37
N GLU A 127 14.82 -12.85 -4.16
CA GLU A 127 15.31 -11.48 -4.34
C GLU A 127 14.18 -10.56 -4.82
N LYS A 128 13.39 -11.00 -5.80
CA LYS A 128 12.29 -10.19 -6.32
C LYS A 128 11.17 -10.00 -5.30
N ALA A 129 10.86 -11.03 -4.53
CA ALA A 129 9.86 -10.94 -3.46
C ALA A 129 10.34 -10.01 -2.34
N GLU A 130 11.58 -10.13 -1.90
CA GLU A 130 12.20 -9.25 -0.90
C GLU A 130 12.18 -7.78 -1.34
N GLU A 131 12.53 -7.49 -2.60
CA GLU A 131 12.47 -6.13 -3.17
C GLU A 131 11.06 -5.54 -3.04
N ILE A 132 10.04 -6.30 -3.45
CA ILE A 132 8.64 -5.83 -3.47
C ILE A 132 8.09 -5.66 -2.05
N ILE A 133 8.39 -6.59 -1.13
CA ILE A 133 7.99 -6.48 0.28
C ILE A 133 8.69 -5.30 0.94
N GLY A 134 9.97 -5.08 0.66
CA GLY A 134 10.73 -3.92 1.15
C GLY A 134 10.10 -2.59 0.73
N ARG A 135 9.62 -2.50 -0.52
CA ARG A 135 8.85 -1.34 -1.00
C ARG A 135 7.49 -1.23 -0.30
N SER A 136 6.77 -2.35 -0.11
CA SER A 136 5.49 -2.35 0.63
C SER A 136 5.66 -1.90 2.08
N ARG A 137 6.76 -2.29 2.74
CA ARG A 137 7.15 -1.80 4.07
C ARG A 137 7.47 -0.31 4.07
N THR A 138 8.11 0.19 3.02
CA THR A 138 8.32 1.65 2.83
C THR A 138 6.99 2.39 2.76
N VAL A 139 6.02 1.87 1.98
CA VAL A 139 4.65 2.44 1.93
C VAL A 139 4.00 2.42 3.32
N MET A 140 4.08 1.30 4.04
CA MET A 140 3.53 1.17 5.38
C MET A 140 4.18 2.13 6.38
N SER A 141 5.50 2.30 6.35
CA SER A 141 6.21 3.25 7.22
C SER A 141 5.79 4.69 6.94
N ALA A 142 5.72 5.08 5.65
CA ALA A 142 5.26 6.40 5.28
C ALA A 142 3.80 6.64 5.68
N ALA A 143 2.93 5.63 5.57
CA ALA A 143 1.54 5.73 6.03
C ALA A 143 1.45 5.87 7.55
N HIS A 144 2.22 5.09 8.30
CA HIS A 144 2.30 5.20 9.76
C HIS A 144 2.63 6.63 10.17
N ASP A 145 3.72 7.18 9.63
CA ASP A 145 4.21 8.51 10.00
C ASP A 145 3.25 9.62 9.53
N PHE A 146 2.64 9.44 8.34
CA PHE A 146 1.58 10.31 7.85
C PHE A 146 0.40 10.39 8.83
N PHE A 147 -0.17 9.26 9.23
CA PHE A 147 -1.33 9.25 10.13
C PHE A 147 -0.98 9.67 11.56
N ALA A 148 0.21 9.30 12.06
CA ALA A 148 0.69 9.71 13.37
C ALA A 148 0.80 11.23 13.50
N ALA A 149 1.14 11.94 12.41
CA ALA A 149 1.22 13.40 12.39
C ALA A 149 -0.12 14.11 12.67
N PHE A 150 -1.27 13.43 12.54
CA PHE A 150 -2.59 14.01 12.80
C PHE A 150 -3.13 13.71 14.21
N GLY A 151 -2.51 12.82 14.99
CA GLY A 151 -2.93 12.51 16.37
C GLY A 151 -4.38 12.05 16.51
N ILE A 152 -4.85 11.20 15.60
CA ILE A 152 -6.25 10.74 15.57
C ILE A 152 -6.41 9.54 16.51
N VAL A 153 -7.12 9.75 17.63
CA VAL A 153 -7.34 8.75 18.69
C VAL A 153 -7.88 7.42 18.14
N ASP A 154 -8.85 7.46 17.24
CA ASP A 154 -9.46 6.25 16.67
C ASP A 154 -8.48 5.36 15.90
N LEU A 155 -7.36 5.92 15.43
CA LEU A 155 -6.31 5.22 14.68
C LEU A 155 -5.15 4.74 15.58
N GLU A 156 -5.06 5.15 16.83
CA GLU A 156 -3.90 4.86 17.70
C GLU A 156 -3.60 3.36 17.76
N ALA A 157 -4.61 2.53 18.05
CA ALA A 157 -4.42 1.08 18.18
C ALA A 157 -3.92 0.41 16.88
N VAL A 158 -4.39 0.86 15.72
CA VAL A 158 -3.95 0.30 14.43
C VAL A 158 -2.55 0.80 14.06
N LEU A 159 -2.20 2.05 14.40
CA LEU A 159 -0.86 2.59 14.22
C LEU A 159 0.16 1.91 15.14
N GLU A 160 -0.21 1.60 16.38
CA GLU A 160 0.64 0.79 17.26
C GLU A 160 0.89 -0.61 16.69
N ARG A 161 -0.14 -1.26 16.13
CA ARG A 161 0.02 -2.56 15.43
C ARG A 161 0.95 -2.42 14.23
N MET A 162 0.78 -1.38 13.43
CA MET A 162 1.63 -1.07 12.28
C MET A 162 3.10 -0.88 12.69
N GLY A 163 3.36 -0.10 13.74
CA GLY A 163 4.70 0.09 14.29
C GLY A 163 5.34 -1.20 14.84
N ARG A 164 4.55 -2.15 15.36
CA ARG A 164 5.06 -3.49 15.72
C ARG A 164 5.39 -4.33 14.48
N CYS A 165 4.56 -4.29 13.45
CA CYS A 165 4.76 -5.02 12.20
C CYS A 165 6.05 -4.57 11.49
N LEU A 166 6.30 -3.25 11.43
CA LEU A 166 7.50 -2.67 10.82
C LEU A 166 8.83 -3.08 11.49
N LYS A 167 8.80 -3.52 12.75
CA LYS A 167 9.99 -3.97 13.50
C LYS A 167 10.34 -5.45 13.31
N ARG A 168 9.48 -6.22 12.65
CA ARG A 168 9.71 -7.63 12.32
C ARG A 168 10.48 -7.74 11.01
#